data_AF-A0A838UBM7-F1
#
_entry.id   AF-A0A838UBM7-F1
#
_cell.length_a   1.000
_cell.length_b   1.000
_cell.length_c   1.000
_cell.angle_alpha   90.00
_cell.angle_beta   90.00
_cell.angle_gamma   90.00
#
_symmetry.space_group_name_H-M   'P 1'
#
loop_
_entity.id
_entity.type
_entity.pdbx_description
1 polymer ?
#
loop_
_entity_poly.entity_id
_entity_poly.type
_entity_poly.pdbx_seq_one_letter_code
_entity_poly.pdbx_strand_id
1 'polypeptide(L)'
;MNVDGSGEISLVTGNSATWSRDSKSIAFHASASGKGKLISGLPGAAANDSDIFLLNVDDFLSKKSPASNITNNPDAVDDDPDWSPDGKKIIFTSHSVTDDQTNSVTAEIFMIDANGKGKPSRLTSNTEEERAPDWSPDGKLIVYCCRKGDVVEGRLFGTFELCIMNADGSGQKRITNNRVAELTPSWSPDGKQIFFQRAVGGLFAQIFTINADGTGEKQLTFPPGFSAFPSWGRTKMK
;
A
#
# COMPACT_ATOMS: atom_id res chain seq x y z
N MET A 1 14.18 -8.85 16.83
CA MET A 1 15.42 -8.08 17.08
C MET A 1 15.87 -8.36 18.51
N ASN A 2 17.11 -8.81 18.68
CA ASN A 2 17.77 -8.85 19.98
C ASN A 2 18.26 -7.45 20.37
N VAL A 3 18.58 -7.25 21.65
CA VAL A 3 19.01 -5.95 22.21
C VAL A 3 20.30 -5.41 21.58
N ASP A 4 21.09 -6.28 20.94
CA ASP A 4 22.35 -5.98 20.26
C ASP A 4 22.20 -5.73 18.74
N GLY A 5 20.97 -5.70 18.23
CA GLY A 5 20.70 -5.56 16.79
C GLY A 5 20.95 -6.84 15.97
N SER A 6 21.33 -7.96 16.60
CA SER A 6 21.42 -9.26 15.93
C SER A 6 20.07 -9.98 15.86
N GLY A 7 19.99 -11.02 15.03
CA GLY A 7 18.74 -11.79 14.85
C GLY A 7 17.67 -10.98 14.11
N GLU A 8 18.08 -10.17 13.16
CA GLU A 8 17.20 -9.48 12.24
C GLU A 8 16.51 -10.52 11.35
N ILE A 9 15.26 -10.82 11.64
CA ILE A 9 14.35 -11.35 10.64
C ILE A 9 13.80 -10.10 9.98
N SER A 10 14.04 -9.93 8.68
CA SER A 10 13.40 -8.88 7.90
C SER A 10 11.89 -9.09 7.98
N LEU A 11 11.26 -8.42 8.94
CA LEU A 11 9.85 -8.10 8.86
C LEU A 11 9.76 -7.11 7.70
N VAL A 12 9.15 -7.56 6.62
CA VAL A 12 8.99 -6.79 5.38
C VAL A 12 8.57 -5.36 5.72
N THR A 13 9.46 -4.40 5.46
CA THR A 13 9.14 -2.96 5.51
C THR A 13 8.88 -2.50 4.09
N GLY A 14 7.62 -2.64 3.72
CA GLY A 14 6.95 -2.14 2.51
C GLY A 14 5.45 -2.26 2.81
N ASN A 15 4.58 -1.63 2.01
CA ASN A 15 3.12 -1.57 2.23
C ASN A 15 2.39 -2.94 2.23
N SER A 16 3.13 -4.05 2.27
CA SER A 16 2.68 -5.43 2.24
C SER A 16 2.12 -5.94 3.58
N ALA A 17 2.37 -5.25 4.69
CA ALA A 17 1.82 -5.61 5.99
C ALA A 17 1.49 -4.37 6.84
N THR A 18 0.28 -4.31 7.37
CA THR A 18 -0.25 -3.21 8.18
C THR A 18 -0.78 -3.73 9.52
N TRP A 19 -0.63 -2.91 10.56
CA TRP A 19 -1.15 -3.24 11.89
C TRP A 19 -2.53 -2.65 12.09
N SER A 20 -3.42 -3.44 12.70
CA SER A 20 -4.65 -2.89 13.26
C SER A 20 -4.30 -1.82 14.31
N ARG A 21 -5.15 -0.81 14.45
CA ARG A 21 -4.86 0.34 15.33
C ARG A 21 -4.76 -0.02 16.81
N ASP A 22 -5.39 -1.12 17.22
CA ASP A 22 -5.28 -1.70 18.56
C ASP A 22 -4.03 -2.59 18.75
N SER A 23 -3.20 -2.72 17.70
CA SER A 23 -1.97 -3.52 17.67
C SER A 23 -2.16 -5.00 17.96
N LYS A 24 -3.34 -5.55 17.68
CA LYS A 24 -3.66 -6.97 17.91
C LYS A 24 -3.59 -7.84 16.66
N SER A 25 -3.75 -7.23 15.49
CA SER A 25 -3.85 -7.96 14.23
C SER A 25 -2.95 -7.34 13.17
N ILE A 26 -2.49 -8.18 12.25
CA ILE A 26 -1.72 -7.79 11.07
C ILE A 26 -2.54 -8.17 9.85
N ALA A 27 -2.72 -7.24 8.90
CA ALA A 27 -3.16 -7.57 7.55
C ALA A 27 -1.94 -7.60 6.63
N PHE A 28 -1.86 -8.58 5.74
CA PHE A 28 -0.75 -8.73 4.81
C PHE A 28 -1.17 -9.54 3.59
N HIS A 29 -0.48 -9.39 2.47
CA HIS A 29 -0.67 -10.30 1.34
C HIS A 29 0.25 -11.51 1.41
N ALA A 30 -0.22 -12.65 0.93
CA ALA A 30 0.59 -13.86 0.80
C ALA A 30 0.04 -14.77 -0.30
N SER A 31 0.84 -15.73 -0.77
CA SER A 31 0.38 -16.73 -1.73
C SER A 31 -0.79 -17.54 -1.17
N ALA A 32 -1.93 -17.51 -1.86
CA ALA A 32 -3.12 -18.26 -1.47
C ALA A 32 -2.87 -19.78 -1.42
N SER A 33 -2.09 -20.30 -2.39
CA SER A 33 -1.73 -21.72 -2.45
C SER A 33 -0.54 -22.12 -1.56
N GLY A 34 0.20 -21.12 -1.03
CA GLY A 34 1.50 -21.32 -0.38
C GLY A 34 2.62 -21.74 -1.33
N LYS A 35 2.38 -21.71 -2.65
CA LYS A 35 3.33 -22.13 -3.70
C LYS A 35 3.48 -21.11 -4.84
N GLY A 36 2.75 -20.00 -4.76
CA GLY A 36 2.84 -18.90 -5.69
C GLY A 36 4.24 -18.32 -5.78
N LYS A 37 4.59 -17.85 -6.96
CA LYS A 37 5.88 -17.21 -7.21
C LYS A 37 5.75 -15.72 -6.98
N LEU A 38 6.78 -15.10 -6.41
CA LEU A 38 6.83 -13.65 -6.29
C LEU A 38 6.79 -13.01 -7.68
N ILE A 39 5.98 -11.97 -7.83
CA ILE A 39 5.84 -11.17 -9.05
C ILE A 39 7.14 -10.46 -9.39
N SER A 40 7.93 -10.08 -8.37
CA SER A 40 9.26 -9.53 -8.54
C SER A 40 10.22 -10.00 -7.44
N GLY A 41 11.52 -9.77 -7.64
CA GLY A 41 12.55 -10.04 -6.63
C GLY A 41 12.67 -8.98 -5.54
N LEU A 42 11.81 -7.94 -5.56
CA LEU A 42 11.85 -6.87 -4.56
C LEU A 42 11.23 -7.36 -3.23
N PRO A 43 11.79 -6.97 -2.08
CA PRO A 43 11.15 -7.22 -0.79
C PRO A 43 9.72 -6.69 -0.77
N GLY A 44 8.78 -7.50 -0.27
CA GLY A 44 7.35 -7.14 -0.21
C GLY A 44 6.56 -7.36 -1.49
N ALA A 45 7.16 -7.88 -2.55
CA ALA A 45 6.41 -8.27 -3.75
C ALA A 45 5.31 -9.28 -3.42
N ALA A 46 4.13 -9.10 -4.01
CA ALA A 46 3.06 -10.08 -3.95
C ALA A 46 3.42 -11.34 -4.74
N ALA A 47 2.74 -12.44 -4.41
CA ALA A 47 2.78 -13.66 -5.19
C ALA A 47 1.81 -13.56 -6.37
N ASN A 48 2.05 -14.35 -7.41
CA ASN A 48 1.20 -14.41 -8.59
C ASN A 48 -0.21 -14.97 -8.34
N ASP A 49 -0.47 -15.46 -7.13
CA ASP A 49 -1.75 -15.91 -6.59
C ASP A 49 -2.02 -15.28 -5.20
N SER A 50 -1.53 -14.06 -4.99
CA SER A 50 -1.62 -13.41 -3.68
C SER A 50 -3.07 -13.08 -3.31
N ASP A 51 -3.42 -13.37 -2.06
CA ASP A 51 -4.64 -12.92 -1.41
C ASP A 51 -4.28 -12.08 -0.17
N ILE A 52 -5.26 -11.37 0.41
CA ILE A 52 -5.11 -10.69 1.70
C ILE A 52 -5.43 -11.64 2.85
N PHE A 53 -4.53 -11.67 3.82
CA PHE A 53 -4.61 -12.48 5.03
C PHE A 53 -4.67 -11.61 6.28
N LEU A 54 -5.40 -12.11 7.29
CA LEU A 54 -5.43 -11.54 8.63
C LEU A 54 -4.87 -12.49 9.68
N LEU A 55 -3.95 -12.00 10.49
CA LEU A 55 -3.38 -12.72 11.62
C LEU A 55 -3.65 -11.97 12.92
N ASN A 56 -4.37 -12.59 13.84
CA ASN A 56 -4.38 -12.12 15.23
C ASN A 56 -3.10 -12.60 15.92
N VAL A 57 -2.33 -11.65 16.45
CA VAL A 57 -0.99 -11.91 16.99
C VAL A 57 -1.06 -12.66 18.31
N ASP A 58 -2.00 -12.32 19.18
CA ASP A 58 -2.17 -13.00 20.47
C ASP A 58 -2.56 -14.47 20.27
N ASP A 59 -3.53 -14.75 19.40
CA ASP A 59 -3.95 -16.11 19.06
C ASP A 59 -2.85 -16.90 18.34
N PHE A 60 -2.09 -16.26 17.44
CA PHE A 60 -0.94 -16.90 16.81
C PHE A 60 0.13 -17.28 17.83
N LEU A 61 0.50 -16.37 18.73
CA LEU A 61 1.54 -16.61 19.72
C LEU A 61 1.10 -17.67 20.75
N SER A 62 -0.14 -17.59 21.22
CA SER A 62 -0.67 -18.47 22.29
C SER A 62 -1.17 -19.82 21.81
N LYS A 63 -1.81 -19.89 20.64
CA LYS A 63 -2.51 -21.10 20.14
C LYS A 63 -1.98 -21.59 18.79
N LYS A 64 -1.04 -20.88 18.16
CA LYS A 64 -0.59 -21.15 16.78
C LYS A 64 -1.73 -21.11 15.77
N SER A 65 -2.76 -20.29 16.04
CA SER A 65 -3.85 -20.07 15.09
C SER A 65 -3.30 -19.48 13.79
N PRO A 66 -3.60 -20.07 12.61
CA PRO A 66 -3.10 -19.58 11.34
C PRO A 66 -3.77 -18.27 10.95
N ALA A 67 -3.17 -17.57 9.98
CA ALA A 67 -3.81 -16.43 9.35
C ALA A 67 -5.06 -16.88 8.57
N SER A 68 -6.08 -16.02 8.53
CA SER A 68 -7.30 -16.22 7.76
C SER A 68 -7.19 -15.53 6.41
N ASN A 69 -7.38 -16.25 5.30
CA ASN A 69 -7.53 -15.66 3.97
C ASN A 69 -8.90 -14.97 3.87
N ILE A 70 -8.92 -13.64 3.68
CA ILE A 70 -10.15 -12.86 3.71
C ILE A 70 -10.67 -12.46 2.32
N THR A 71 -9.82 -12.42 1.29
CA THR A 71 -10.26 -12.15 -0.08
C THR A 71 -10.56 -13.43 -0.84
N ASN A 72 -9.70 -14.45 -0.70
CA ASN A 72 -9.89 -15.83 -1.15
C ASN A 72 -10.48 -15.91 -2.57
N ASN A 73 -9.82 -15.25 -3.53
CA ASN A 73 -10.31 -15.14 -4.90
C ASN A 73 -9.27 -15.70 -5.90
N PRO A 74 -9.51 -16.90 -6.48
CA PRO A 74 -8.52 -17.51 -7.37
C PRO A 74 -8.34 -16.77 -8.71
N ASP A 75 -9.25 -15.85 -9.03
CA ASP A 75 -9.22 -15.07 -10.28
C ASP A 75 -8.56 -13.70 -10.10
N ALA A 76 -8.11 -13.36 -8.89
CA ALA A 76 -7.45 -12.10 -8.59
C ALA A 76 -6.10 -12.26 -7.89
N VAL A 77 -5.27 -11.23 -8.02
CA VAL A 77 -4.11 -10.98 -7.17
C VAL A 77 -4.43 -9.75 -6.34
N ASP A 78 -4.37 -9.90 -5.02
CA ASP A 78 -4.61 -8.86 -4.05
C ASP A 78 -3.33 -8.51 -3.29
N ASP A 79 -2.97 -7.23 -3.23
CA ASP A 79 -1.78 -6.74 -2.55
C ASP A 79 -1.96 -5.37 -1.87
N ASP A 80 -0.93 -4.92 -1.17
CA ASP A 80 -0.87 -3.63 -0.46
C ASP A 80 -2.07 -3.31 0.45
N PRO A 81 -2.39 -4.17 1.45
CA PRO A 81 -3.52 -3.92 2.34
C PRO A 81 -3.23 -2.79 3.34
N ASP A 82 -4.25 -1.98 3.66
CA ASP A 82 -4.22 -1.03 4.78
C ASP A 82 -5.50 -1.05 5.65
N TRP A 83 -5.35 -0.88 6.97
CA TRP A 83 -6.45 -0.89 7.94
C TRP A 83 -7.13 0.47 8.02
N SER A 84 -8.45 0.46 7.93
CA SER A 84 -9.24 1.62 8.36
C SER A 84 -8.93 1.98 9.83
N PRO A 85 -8.95 3.28 10.19
CA PRO A 85 -8.63 3.72 11.55
C PRO A 85 -9.51 3.15 12.65
N ASP A 86 -10.74 2.73 12.34
CA ASP A 86 -11.67 2.12 13.29
C ASP A 86 -11.54 0.59 13.37
N GLY A 87 -10.66 -0.01 12.55
CA GLY A 87 -10.36 -1.44 12.54
C GLY A 87 -11.45 -2.31 11.91
N LYS A 88 -12.42 -1.73 11.17
CA LYS A 88 -13.54 -2.52 10.62
C LYS A 88 -13.37 -2.89 9.15
N LYS A 89 -12.61 -2.12 8.41
CA LYS A 89 -12.38 -2.27 6.97
C LYS A 89 -10.89 -2.39 6.65
N ILE A 90 -10.60 -3.04 5.53
CA ILE A 90 -9.28 -3.11 4.91
C ILE A 90 -9.44 -2.62 3.48
N ILE A 91 -8.57 -1.70 3.06
CA ILE A 91 -8.41 -1.34 1.64
C ILE A 91 -7.21 -2.08 1.08
N PHE A 92 -7.22 -2.36 -0.22
CA PHE A 92 -6.15 -3.10 -0.88
C PHE A 92 -6.22 -2.87 -2.39
N THR A 93 -5.14 -3.18 -3.08
CA THR A 93 -5.08 -3.22 -4.55
C THR A 93 -5.55 -4.60 -5.02
N SER A 94 -6.35 -4.67 -6.10
CA SER A 94 -6.72 -5.95 -6.71
C SER A 94 -6.73 -5.86 -8.23
N HIS A 95 -6.21 -6.90 -8.88
CA HIS A 95 -6.27 -7.06 -10.33
C HIS A 95 -6.45 -8.53 -10.75
N SER A 96 -6.81 -8.76 -12.02
CA SER A 96 -6.96 -10.12 -12.54
C SER A 96 -5.64 -10.90 -12.50
N VAL A 97 -5.69 -12.21 -12.20
CA VAL A 97 -4.54 -13.11 -12.33
C VAL A 97 -4.00 -13.21 -13.77
N THR A 98 -4.83 -12.86 -14.76
CA THR A 98 -4.46 -12.89 -16.19
C THR A 98 -3.78 -11.61 -16.67
N ASP A 99 -3.77 -10.55 -15.86
CA ASP A 99 -3.13 -9.29 -16.21
C ASP A 99 -1.60 -9.40 -16.16
N ASP A 100 -0.91 -8.43 -16.78
CA ASP A 100 0.50 -8.22 -16.52
C ASP A 100 0.67 -7.84 -15.04
N GLN A 101 1.26 -8.74 -14.26
CA GLN A 101 1.36 -8.61 -12.82
C GLN A 101 2.25 -7.44 -12.38
N THR A 102 3.10 -6.93 -13.27
CA THR A 102 3.95 -5.76 -13.02
C THR A 102 3.39 -4.46 -13.60
N ASN A 103 2.33 -4.55 -14.41
CA ASN A 103 1.84 -3.46 -15.25
C ASN A 103 0.36 -3.65 -15.56
N SER A 104 -0.46 -3.88 -14.53
CA SER A 104 -1.87 -4.23 -14.69
C SER A 104 -2.68 -2.96 -14.90
N VAL A 105 -3.14 -2.74 -16.12
CA VAL A 105 -4.02 -1.61 -16.47
C VAL A 105 -5.42 -1.72 -15.88
N THR A 106 -5.72 -2.81 -15.16
CA THR A 106 -7.00 -3.02 -14.48
C THR A 106 -6.87 -3.14 -12.97
N ALA A 107 -5.68 -2.87 -12.40
CA ALA A 107 -5.53 -2.81 -10.96
C ALA A 107 -6.29 -1.62 -10.41
N GLU A 108 -7.15 -1.89 -9.44
CA GLU A 108 -8.06 -0.92 -8.85
C GLU A 108 -7.99 -1.04 -7.32
N ILE A 109 -8.43 -0.01 -6.61
CA ILE A 109 -8.54 -0.04 -5.16
C ILE A 109 -9.86 -0.69 -4.74
N PHE A 110 -9.77 -1.66 -3.85
CA PHE A 110 -10.90 -2.38 -3.27
C PHE A 110 -10.94 -2.20 -1.76
N MET A 111 -12.10 -2.50 -1.19
CA MET A 111 -12.33 -2.50 0.25
C MET A 111 -13.10 -3.75 0.67
N ILE A 112 -12.74 -4.33 1.80
CA ILE A 112 -13.43 -5.48 2.41
C ILE A 112 -13.65 -5.26 3.92
N ASP A 113 -14.67 -5.91 4.47
CA ASP A 113 -14.83 -6.00 5.93
C ASP A 113 -13.71 -6.85 6.55
N ALA A 114 -13.08 -6.31 7.59
CA ALA A 114 -11.99 -6.98 8.32
C ALA A 114 -12.46 -8.23 9.09
N ASN A 115 -13.76 -8.46 9.19
CA ASN A 115 -14.30 -9.71 9.72
C ASN A 115 -14.23 -10.88 8.73
N GLY A 116 -13.72 -10.65 7.50
CA GLY A 116 -13.58 -11.65 6.43
C GLY A 116 -14.91 -12.12 5.85
N LYS A 117 -16.02 -11.41 6.12
CA LYS A 117 -17.35 -11.74 5.60
C LYS A 117 -17.75 -10.77 4.50
N GLY A 118 -18.37 -11.29 3.46
CA GLY A 118 -18.85 -10.51 2.32
C GLY A 118 -17.87 -10.52 1.15
N LYS A 119 -18.23 -9.81 0.09
CA LYS A 119 -17.38 -9.64 -1.09
C LYS A 119 -16.69 -8.28 -1.03
N PRO A 120 -15.46 -8.15 -1.52
CA PRO A 120 -14.83 -6.85 -1.73
C PRO A 120 -15.70 -5.91 -2.57
N SER A 121 -15.72 -4.64 -2.21
CA SER A 121 -16.29 -3.55 -3.00
C SER A 121 -15.17 -2.79 -3.69
N ARG A 122 -15.29 -2.61 -5.01
CA ARG A 122 -14.39 -1.79 -5.82
C ARG A 122 -14.66 -0.30 -5.55
N LEU A 123 -13.63 0.47 -5.19
CA LEU A 123 -13.72 1.92 -4.92
C LEU A 123 -13.41 2.77 -6.15
N THR A 124 -12.66 2.23 -7.09
CA THR A 124 -12.20 2.91 -8.30
C THR A 124 -12.47 2.07 -9.54
N SER A 125 -12.78 2.70 -10.67
CA SER A 125 -13.22 1.98 -11.86
C SER A 125 -12.94 2.77 -13.13
N ASN A 126 -11.67 3.04 -13.41
CA ASN A 126 -11.29 4.00 -14.44
C ASN A 126 -10.29 3.48 -15.49
N THR A 127 -10.04 2.16 -15.56
CA THR A 127 -9.13 1.52 -16.54
C THR A 127 -7.70 2.08 -16.53
N GLU A 128 -7.34 2.76 -15.45
CA GLU A 128 -5.98 3.13 -15.12
C GLU A 128 -5.48 2.22 -14.00
N GLU A 129 -4.17 2.03 -13.93
CA GLU A 129 -3.59 1.26 -12.83
C GLU A 129 -3.59 2.09 -11.53
N GLU A 130 -4.12 1.52 -10.47
CA GLU A 130 -4.18 2.12 -9.14
C GLU A 130 -3.61 1.16 -8.09
N ARG A 131 -2.75 1.67 -7.21
CA ARG A 131 -1.99 0.83 -6.26
C ARG A 131 -1.70 1.53 -4.93
N ALA A 132 -1.22 0.74 -3.97
CA ALA A 132 -0.68 1.19 -2.69
C ALA A 132 -1.60 2.20 -1.95
N PRO A 133 -2.85 1.83 -1.67
CA PRO A 133 -3.79 2.71 -0.98
C PRO A 133 -3.44 2.84 0.51
N ASP A 134 -3.68 4.01 1.11
CA ASP A 134 -3.44 4.28 2.54
C ASP A 134 -4.53 5.16 3.14
N TRP A 135 -5.01 4.79 4.33
CA TRP A 135 -6.06 5.52 5.04
C TRP A 135 -5.52 6.77 5.73
N SER A 136 -6.26 7.88 5.58
CA SER A 136 -6.09 9.02 6.47
C SER A 136 -6.39 8.63 7.93
N PRO A 137 -5.69 9.21 8.93
CA PRO A 137 -5.85 8.81 10.33
C PRO A 137 -7.23 9.03 10.94
N ASP A 138 -8.05 9.89 10.32
CA ASP A 138 -9.44 10.18 10.69
C ASP A 138 -10.47 9.36 9.90
N GLY A 139 -10.02 8.56 8.93
CA GLY A 139 -10.83 7.61 8.17
C GLY A 139 -11.71 8.25 7.11
N LYS A 140 -11.46 9.50 6.71
CA LYS A 140 -12.30 10.19 5.72
C LYS A 140 -11.77 10.11 4.30
N LEU A 141 -10.46 10.03 4.17
CA LEU A 141 -9.75 10.07 2.89
C LEU A 141 -8.87 8.83 2.73
N ILE A 142 -8.65 8.47 1.47
CA ILE A 142 -7.70 7.45 1.03
C ILE A 142 -6.76 8.11 0.02
N VAL A 143 -5.45 7.95 0.22
CA VAL A 143 -4.44 8.32 -0.78
C VAL A 143 -3.98 7.06 -1.50
N TYR A 144 -3.63 7.15 -2.78
CA TYR A 144 -3.18 6.01 -3.58
C TYR A 144 -2.33 6.46 -4.76
N CYS A 145 -1.53 5.55 -5.31
CA CYS A 145 -0.86 5.74 -6.59
C CYS A 145 -1.90 5.60 -7.70
N CYS A 146 -1.98 6.57 -8.61
CA CYS A 146 -2.85 6.52 -9.77
C CYS A 146 -2.02 6.76 -11.03
N ARG A 147 -2.19 5.90 -12.04
CA ARG A 147 -1.49 6.03 -13.32
C ARG A 147 -2.18 7.06 -14.22
N LYS A 148 -2.22 8.32 -13.79
CA LYS A 148 -2.78 9.45 -14.57
C LYS A 148 -1.72 10.32 -15.25
N GLY A 149 -0.44 9.96 -15.18
CA GLY A 149 0.62 10.68 -15.85
C GLY A 149 0.55 10.55 -17.37
N ASP A 150 0.92 11.61 -18.08
CA ASP A 150 1.01 11.58 -19.54
C ASP A 150 2.03 10.51 -19.96
N VAL A 151 1.72 9.70 -20.98
CA VAL A 151 2.72 8.79 -21.59
C VAL A 151 3.82 9.65 -22.21
N VAL A 152 4.97 9.73 -21.54
CA VAL A 152 6.17 10.35 -22.08
C VAL A 152 7.00 9.25 -22.75
N GLU A 153 7.18 9.38 -24.06
CA GLU A 153 8.12 8.55 -24.85
C GLU A 153 7.93 7.02 -24.74
N GLY A 154 6.69 6.56 -24.58
CA GLY A 154 6.36 5.13 -24.57
C GLY A 154 6.80 4.37 -23.31
N ARG A 155 7.14 5.06 -22.22
CA ARG A 155 7.45 4.40 -20.93
C ARG A 155 6.26 4.43 -19.98
N LEU A 156 5.66 3.27 -19.74
CA LEU A 156 4.47 3.09 -18.89
C LEU A 156 4.75 3.21 -17.38
N PHE A 157 5.97 2.95 -16.92
CA PHE A 157 6.33 3.01 -15.50
C PHE A 157 6.55 4.44 -14.96
N GLY A 158 6.61 5.45 -15.84
CA GLY A 158 6.93 6.84 -15.49
C GLY A 158 5.74 7.72 -15.10
N THR A 159 4.53 7.16 -15.03
CA THR A 159 3.28 7.94 -15.04
C THR A 159 2.45 7.80 -13.77
N PHE A 160 2.96 7.14 -12.73
CA PHE A 160 2.29 7.14 -11.43
C PHE A 160 2.41 8.49 -10.77
N GLU A 161 1.26 8.99 -10.36
CA GLU A 161 1.07 10.23 -9.61
C GLU A 161 0.24 9.87 -8.37
N LEU A 162 0.07 10.83 -7.47
CA LEU A 162 -0.74 10.64 -6.28
C LEU A 162 -2.16 11.12 -6.52
N CYS A 163 -3.11 10.30 -6.13
CA CYS A 163 -4.52 10.63 -6.07
C CYS A 163 -5.05 10.49 -4.64
N ILE A 164 -6.12 11.23 -4.36
CA ILE A 164 -6.86 11.17 -3.11
C ILE A 164 -8.35 11.00 -3.42
N MET A 165 -9.07 10.28 -2.57
CA MET A 165 -10.52 10.11 -2.65
C MET A 165 -11.14 10.07 -1.26
N ASN A 166 -12.46 10.21 -1.20
CA ASN A 166 -13.23 9.92 0.01
C ASN A 166 -13.18 8.42 0.31
N ALA A 167 -13.40 8.07 1.57
CA ALA A 167 -13.46 6.69 2.08
C ALA A 167 -14.43 5.77 1.31
N ASP A 168 -15.44 6.34 0.67
CA ASP A 168 -16.45 5.63 -0.12
C ASP A 168 -16.10 5.53 -1.62
N GLY A 169 -14.91 5.99 -2.02
CA GLY A 169 -14.43 6.02 -3.41
C GLY A 169 -14.82 7.26 -4.20
N SER A 170 -15.68 8.13 -3.65
CA SER A 170 -16.11 9.36 -4.34
C SER A 170 -15.05 10.48 -4.27
N GLY A 171 -15.22 11.52 -5.08
CA GLY A 171 -14.39 12.73 -4.97
C GLY A 171 -12.92 12.55 -5.38
N GLN A 172 -12.61 11.57 -6.23
CA GLN A 172 -11.26 11.30 -6.70
C GLN A 172 -10.60 12.54 -7.30
N LYS A 173 -9.41 12.90 -6.81
CA LYS A 173 -8.63 14.06 -7.23
C LYS A 173 -7.15 13.68 -7.32
N ARG A 174 -6.49 14.07 -8.40
CA ARG A 174 -5.03 14.01 -8.54
C ARG A 174 -4.39 15.17 -7.78
N ILE A 175 -3.38 14.89 -6.96
CA ILE A 175 -2.72 15.88 -6.08
C ILE A 175 -1.28 16.19 -6.49
N THR A 176 -0.69 15.43 -7.39
CA THR A 176 0.61 15.70 -8.03
C THR A 176 0.50 15.65 -9.54
N ASN A 177 1.30 16.44 -10.25
CA ASN A 177 1.37 16.40 -11.71
C ASN A 177 2.73 16.89 -12.20
N ASN A 178 3.70 15.98 -12.25
CA ASN A 178 5.08 16.34 -12.61
C ASN A 178 5.75 15.36 -13.57
N ARG A 179 5.06 14.29 -14.01
CA ARG A 179 5.58 13.30 -14.97
C ARG A 179 6.80 12.55 -14.47
N VAL A 180 6.93 12.42 -13.15
CA VAL A 180 7.93 11.60 -12.49
C VAL A 180 7.17 10.57 -11.65
N ALA A 181 7.60 9.31 -11.71
CA ALA A 181 6.95 8.24 -10.96
C ALA A 181 6.99 8.54 -9.45
N GLU A 182 5.81 8.50 -8.85
CA GLU A 182 5.57 8.68 -7.42
C GLU A 182 4.86 7.47 -6.85
N LEU A 183 5.41 6.93 -5.77
CA LEU A 183 5.01 5.63 -5.25
C LEU A 183 4.89 5.62 -3.73
N THR A 184 4.17 4.62 -3.24
CA THR A 184 4.02 4.28 -1.82
C THR A 184 3.65 5.51 -0.95
N PRO A 185 2.51 6.17 -1.22
CA PRO A 185 2.07 7.26 -0.38
C PRO A 185 1.73 6.74 1.02
N SER A 186 1.97 7.55 2.05
CA SER A 186 1.57 7.28 3.43
C SER A 186 1.22 8.56 4.17
N TRP A 187 0.08 8.57 4.86
CA TRP A 187 -0.39 9.69 5.65
C TRP A 187 0.45 9.92 6.89
N SER A 188 0.69 11.20 7.20
CA SER A 188 1.22 11.59 8.49
C SER A 188 0.21 11.25 9.61
N PRO A 189 0.66 10.92 10.83
CA PRO A 189 -0.23 10.53 11.92
C PRO A 189 -1.23 11.61 12.35
N ASP A 190 -0.96 12.87 12.02
CA ASP A 190 -1.84 14.02 12.26
C ASP A 190 -2.77 14.34 11.07
N GLY A 191 -2.67 13.59 9.97
CA GLY A 191 -3.52 13.70 8.79
C GLY A 191 -3.30 14.96 7.96
N LYS A 192 -2.18 15.66 8.13
CA LYS A 192 -1.92 16.93 7.43
C LYS A 192 -1.07 16.78 6.17
N GLN A 193 -0.19 15.79 6.15
CA GLN A 193 0.80 15.59 5.10
C GLN A 193 0.75 14.14 4.62
N ILE A 194 1.21 13.95 3.39
CA ILE A 194 1.38 12.65 2.73
C ILE A 194 2.86 12.55 2.37
N PHE A 195 3.49 11.44 2.78
CA PHE A 195 4.86 11.09 2.44
C PHE A 195 4.84 10.15 1.26
N PHE A 196 5.79 10.30 0.34
CA PHE A 196 5.85 9.46 -0.84
C PHE A 196 7.27 9.37 -1.37
N GLN A 197 7.52 8.33 -2.14
CA GLN A 197 8.74 8.19 -2.91
C GLN A 197 8.59 8.93 -4.24
N ARG A 198 9.64 9.63 -4.66
CA ARG A 198 9.81 10.11 -6.05
C ARG A 198 11.19 9.78 -6.58
N ALA A 199 11.29 9.41 -7.85
CA ALA A 199 12.57 9.25 -8.53
C ALA A 199 13.29 10.60 -8.73
N VAL A 200 14.54 10.70 -8.28
CA VAL A 200 15.40 11.88 -8.44
C VAL A 200 16.71 11.47 -9.12
N GLY A 201 17.06 12.12 -10.24
CA GLY A 201 18.27 11.80 -10.99
C GLY A 201 18.25 10.42 -11.68
N GLY A 202 17.07 9.90 -11.98
CA GLY A 202 16.86 8.67 -12.75
C GLY A 202 16.79 7.38 -11.93
N LEU A 203 17.76 7.13 -11.04
CA LEU A 203 17.88 5.84 -10.32
C LEU A 203 17.63 5.91 -8.81
N PHE A 204 17.57 7.09 -8.21
CA PHE A 204 17.46 7.22 -6.76
C PHE A 204 16.03 7.61 -6.35
N ALA A 205 15.36 6.74 -5.61
CA ALA A 205 14.17 7.13 -4.86
C ALA A 205 14.57 8.08 -3.72
N GLN A 206 13.81 9.16 -3.54
CA GLN A 206 13.90 10.07 -2.41
C GLN A 206 12.52 10.28 -1.81
N ILE A 207 12.48 10.63 -0.53
CA ILE A 207 11.25 10.89 0.21
C ILE A 207 10.86 12.35 0.05
N PHE A 208 9.59 12.55 -0.29
CA PHE A 208 8.93 13.84 -0.39
C PHE A 208 7.73 13.87 0.57
N THR A 209 7.26 15.08 0.86
CA THR A 209 6.00 15.35 1.55
C THR A 209 5.16 16.31 0.72
N ILE A 210 3.84 16.20 0.81
CA ILE A 210 2.86 17.11 0.22
C ILE A 210 1.65 17.23 1.16
N ASN A 211 0.95 18.36 1.14
CA ASN A 211 -0.32 18.50 1.84
C ASN A 211 -1.43 17.70 1.13
N ALA A 212 -2.48 17.33 1.86
CA ALA A 212 -3.65 16.61 1.32
C ALA A 212 -4.33 17.32 0.13
N ASP A 213 -4.20 18.65 0.04
CA ASP A 213 -4.79 19.45 -1.04
C ASP A 213 -3.91 19.53 -2.30
N GLY A 214 -2.68 18.98 -2.25
CA GLY A 214 -1.67 19.02 -3.31
C GLY A 214 -0.69 20.20 -3.22
N THR A 215 -0.75 21.00 -2.15
CA THR A 215 0.17 22.13 -1.95
C THR A 215 1.35 21.79 -1.05
N GLY A 216 2.32 22.69 -0.93
CA GLY A 216 3.36 22.61 0.09
C GLY A 216 4.35 21.46 -0.08
N GLU A 217 4.53 21.00 -1.32
CA GLU A 217 5.45 19.90 -1.61
C GLU A 217 6.89 20.23 -1.17
N LYS A 218 7.57 19.25 -0.56
CA LYS A 218 8.95 19.39 -0.11
C LYS A 218 9.72 18.07 -0.18
N GLN A 219 10.95 18.12 -0.71
CA GLN A 219 11.91 17.01 -0.64
C GLN A 219 12.52 16.91 0.77
N LEU A 220 12.61 15.69 1.31
CA LEU A 220 13.12 15.43 2.66
C LEU A 220 14.47 14.72 2.67
N THR A 221 14.74 13.87 1.69
CA THR A 221 16.02 13.17 1.54
C THR A 221 16.68 13.55 0.23
N PHE A 222 18.02 13.52 0.17
CA PHE A 222 18.80 13.99 -0.98
C PHE A 222 19.90 12.99 -1.37
N PRO A 223 20.26 12.90 -2.66
CA PRO A 223 21.41 12.10 -3.10
C PRO A 223 22.75 12.57 -2.48
N PRO A 224 23.77 11.69 -2.37
CA PRO A 224 23.80 10.29 -2.84
C PRO A 224 23.04 9.33 -1.91
N GLY A 225 22.41 8.30 -2.48
CA GLY A 225 21.72 7.24 -1.72
C GLY A 225 20.31 6.94 -2.21
N PHE A 226 19.71 5.88 -1.68
CA PHE A 226 18.35 5.44 -1.98
C PHE A 226 17.49 5.54 -0.72
N SER A 227 16.36 6.23 -0.79
CA SER A 227 15.40 6.39 0.31
C SER A 227 13.99 6.11 -0.21
N ALA A 228 13.39 5.03 0.26
CA ALA A 228 12.13 4.48 -0.24
C ALA A 228 11.28 3.94 0.91
N PHE A 229 10.02 3.59 0.60
CA PHE A 229 9.07 2.94 1.51
C PHE A 229 8.88 3.70 2.84
N PRO A 230 8.50 5.00 2.79
CA PRO A 230 8.28 5.76 4.01
C PRO A 230 7.12 5.17 4.82
N SER A 231 7.33 4.95 6.11
CA SER A 231 6.26 4.53 7.03
C SER A 231 6.35 5.31 8.34
N TRP A 232 5.21 5.46 9.02
CA TRP A 232 5.10 6.20 10.28
C TRP A 232 5.07 5.28 11.49
N GLY A 233 5.87 5.63 12.49
CA GLY A 233 5.74 5.13 13.85
C GLY A 233 5.32 6.24 14.80
N ARG A 234 4.48 5.93 15.80
CA ARG A 234 4.26 6.81 16.95
C ARG A 234 5.13 6.35 18.11
N THR A 235 6.04 7.19 18.58
CA THR A 235 6.66 7.02 19.90
C THR A 235 5.98 7.96 20.89
N LYS A 236 5.46 7.41 22.00
CA LYS A 236 5.11 8.23 23.17
C LYS A 236 6.37 8.31 24.03
N MET A 237 7.05 9.45 24.03
CA MET A 237 8.05 9.70 25.05
C MET A 237 7.35 9.81 26.41
N LYS A 238 7.82 9.04 27.38
CA LYS A 238 7.38 9.15 28.79
C LYS A 238 7.97 10.39 29.42
#